data_AF-A0A2R5GGK4-F1
#
_entry.id   AF-A0A2R5GGK4-F1
#
_cell.length_a   1.000
_cell.length_b   1.000
_cell.length_c   1.000
_cell.angle_alpha   90.00
_cell.angle_beta   90.00
_cell.angle_gamma   90.00
#
_symmetry.space_group_name_H-M   'P 1'
#
loop_
_entity.id
_entity.type
_entity.pdbx_description
1 polymer ?
#
loop_
_entity_poly.entity_id
_entity_poly.type
_entity_poly.pdbx_seq_one_letter_code
_entity_poly.pdbx_strand_id
1 'polypeptide(L)'
;MAKQDVVDARFVKDVLVELLAMTLFIWIGTGSAVSTGEFLALSDAPNQKTVARILPIAFAFGIGILVLVYAFGHVSGGHIK
;
A
#
# COMPACT_ATOMS: atom_id res chain seq x y z
N MET A 1 29.10 -20.65 12.33
CA MET A 1 27.77 -20.85 12.94
C MET A 1 27.53 -19.72 13.92
N ALA A 2 27.09 -18.55 13.44
CA ALA A 2 26.82 -17.37 14.28
C ALA A 2 25.31 -17.13 14.24
N LYS A 3 24.60 -17.58 15.28
CA LYS A 3 23.14 -17.55 15.38
C LYS A 3 22.64 -16.53 16.41
N GLN A 4 23.50 -15.58 16.82
CA GLN A 4 23.29 -14.83 18.07
C GLN A 4 22.90 -13.34 17.92
N ASP A 5 22.80 -12.78 16.71
CA ASP A 5 22.41 -11.36 16.53
C ASP A 5 21.22 -11.16 15.58
N VAL A 6 20.29 -12.12 15.52
CA VAL A 6 19.09 -12.03 14.65
C VAL A 6 18.14 -10.90 15.05
N VAL A 7 18.30 -10.33 16.25
CA VAL A 7 17.52 -9.20 16.76
C VAL A 7 18.46 -8.03 17.04
N ASP A 8 19.10 -7.52 15.99
CA ASP A 8 19.80 -6.23 16.04
C ASP A 8 18.77 -5.09 15.99
N ALA A 9 19.07 -3.96 16.63
CA ALA A 9 18.19 -2.77 16.63
C ALA A 9 17.91 -2.27 15.20
N ARG A 10 18.86 -2.48 14.28
CA ARG A 10 18.70 -2.20 12.85
C ARG A 10 17.65 -3.10 12.21
N PHE A 11 17.70 -4.40 12.49
CA PHE A 11 16.72 -5.36 11.99
C PHE A 11 15.31 -5.02 12.48
N VAL A 12 15.15 -4.69 13.77
CA VAL A 12 13.85 -4.25 14.32
C VAL A 12 13.35 -2.98 13.63
N LYS A 13 14.22 -2.00 13.42
CA LYS A 13 13.88 -0.75 12.70
C LYS A 13 13.41 -1.04 11.28
N ASP A 14 14.12 -1.89 10.54
CA ASP A 14 13.80 -2.19 9.15
C ASP A 14 12.46 -2.93 9.06
N VAL A 15 12.18 -3.89 9.96
CA VAL A 15 10.89 -4.59 10.06
C VAL A 15 9.75 -3.62 10.38
N LEU A 16 9.92 -2.70 11.32
CA LEU A 16 8.89 -1.71 11.66
C LEU A 16 8.58 -0.77 10.50
N VAL A 17 9.60 -0.39 9.74
CA VAL A 17 9.44 0.45 8.54
C VAL A 17 8.68 -0.30 7.45
N GLU A 18 8.97 -1.58 7.21
CA GLU A 18 8.21 -2.39 6.27
C GLU A 18 6.76 -2.58 6.71
N LEU A 19 6.51 -2.82 7.99
CA LEU A 19 5.17 -2.95 8.55
C LEU A 19 4.36 -1.66 8.37
N LEU A 20 4.97 -0.51 8.65
CA LEU A 20 4.34 0.79 8.46
C LEU A 20 4.06 1.07 6.98
N ALA A 21 5.05 0.85 6.11
CA ALA A 21 4.90 1.04 4.68
C ALA A 21 3.79 0.16 4.10
N MET A 22 3.70 -1.10 4.53
CA MET A 22 2.64 -2.01 4.10
C MET A 22 1.26 -1.59 4.62
N THR A 23 1.19 -1.12 5.86
CA THR A 23 -0.07 -0.59 6.45
C THR A 23 -0.59 0.60 5.64
N LEU A 24 0.29 1.55 5.31
CA LEU A 24 -0.04 2.71 4.47
C LEU A 24 -0.43 2.29 3.05
N PHE A 25 0.28 1.32 2.47
CA PHE A 25 -0.01 0.81 1.13
C PHE A 25 -1.41 0.20 1.03
N ILE A 26 -1.75 -0.69 1.96
CA ILE A 26 -3.08 -1.30 2.04
C ILE A 26 -4.13 -0.22 2.31
N TRP A 27 -3.88 0.72 3.22
CA TRP A 27 -4.83 1.80 3.49
C TRP A 27 -5.16 2.61 2.23
N ILE A 28 -4.15 3.00 1.46
CA ILE A 28 -4.33 3.78 0.22
C ILE A 28 -5.04 2.94 -0.85
N GLY A 29 -4.55 1.73 -1.13
CA GLY A 29 -5.07 0.89 -2.21
C GLY A 29 -6.49 0.39 -1.94
N THR A 30 -6.70 -0.25 -0.79
CA THR A 30 -8.02 -0.76 -0.41
C THR A 30 -9.00 0.37 -0.15
N GLY A 31 -8.53 1.49 0.44
CA GLY A 31 -9.34 2.70 0.62
C GLY A 31 -9.82 3.30 -0.70
N SER A 32 -8.95 3.33 -1.72
CA SER A 32 -9.34 3.73 -3.09
C SER A 32 -10.39 2.80 -3.69
N ALA A 33 -10.25 1.49 -3.50
CA ALA A 33 -11.21 0.50 -3.99
C ALA A 33 -12.60 0.63 -3.33
N VAL A 34 -12.64 0.85 -2.01
CA VAL A 34 -13.89 1.00 -1.27
C VAL A 34 -14.56 2.34 -1.57
N SER A 35 -13.82 3.45 -1.51
CA SER A 35 -14.36 4.80 -1.74
C SER A 35 -14.93 4.99 -3.15
N THR A 36 -14.27 4.43 -4.17
CA THR A 36 -14.81 4.43 -5.53
C THR A 36 -16.05 3.53 -5.68
N GLY A 37 -16.20 2.52 -4.82
CA GLY A 37 -17.42 1.73 -4.71
C GLY A 37 -18.60 2.49 -4.11
N GLU A 38 -18.36 3.21 -3.01
CA GLU A 38 -19.37 3.98 -2.28
C GLU A 38 -19.80 5.25 -3.04
N PHE A 39 -18.87 5.95 -3.68
CA PHE A 39 -19.18 7.13 -4.51
C PHE A 39 -20.15 6.80 -5.65
N LEU A 40 -20.02 5.61 -6.24
CA LEU A 40 -20.92 5.10 -7.27
C LEU A 40 -22.24 4.56 -6.73
N ALA A 41 -22.36 4.30 -5.42
CA ALA A 41 -23.62 3.94 -4.78
C ALA A 41 -24.50 5.16 -4.46
N LEU A 42 -23.89 6.35 -4.30
CA LEU A 42 -24.59 7.62 -4.12
C LEU A 42 -25.14 8.20 -5.43
N SER A 43 -24.54 7.81 -6.56
CA SER A 43 -25.04 8.14 -7.89
C SER A 43 -25.99 7.02 -8.30
N ASP A 44 -27.30 7.27 -8.31
CA ASP A 44 -28.39 6.31 -8.57
C ASP A 44 -28.40 5.77 -10.03
N ALA A 45 -27.23 5.50 -10.59
CA ALA A 45 -26.96 5.03 -11.94
C ALA A 45 -26.99 3.48 -11.94
N PRO A 46 -28.11 2.83 -12.33
CA PRO A 46 -28.41 1.47 -11.90
C PRO A 46 -27.53 0.38 -12.53
N ASN A 47 -26.62 0.71 -13.46
CA ASN A 47 -25.87 -0.28 -14.23
C ASN A 47 -24.47 0.19 -14.67
N GLN A 48 -23.94 1.32 -14.16
CA GLN A 48 -22.56 1.71 -14.43
C GLN A 48 -21.59 1.00 -13.48
N LYS A 49 -21.67 -0.34 -13.50
CA LYS A 49 -20.68 -1.20 -12.91
C LYS A 49 -19.39 -1.12 -13.74
N THR A 50 -18.38 -0.50 -13.13
CA THR A 50 -17.16 -1.26 -12.76
C THR A 50 -15.89 -1.07 -13.59
N VAL A 51 -15.89 -0.62 -14.85
CA VAL A 51 -14.60 -0.50 -15.60
C VAL A 51 -13.87 0.81 -15.35
N ALA A 52 -14.56 1.95 -15.36
CA ALA A 52 -13.92 3.27 -15.23
C ALA A 52 -13.17 3.47 -13.89
N ARG A 53 -13.56 2.73 -12.84
CA ARG A 53 -12.89 2.75 -11.52
C ARG A 53 -11.58 1.96 -11.48
N ILE A 54 -11.36 1.03 -12.42
CA ILE A 54 -10.16 0.18 -12.42
C ILE A 54 -8.92 1.04 -12.61
N LEU A 55 -8.98 2.04 -13.48
CA LEU A 55 -7.86 2.93 -13.75
C LEU A 55 -7.41 3.73 -12.51
N PRO A 56 -8.28 4.51 -11.82
CA PRO A 56 -7.86 5.23 -10.62
C PRO A 56 -7.45 4.29 -9.48
N ILE A 57 -8.06 3.12 -9.32
CA ILE A 57 -7.62 2.13 -8.32
C ILE A 57 -6.20 1.64 -8.67
N ALA A 58 -5.97 1.19 -9.89
CA ALA A 58 -4.64 0.75 -10.34
C ALA A 58 -3.58 1.84 -10.18
N PHE A 59 -3.95 3.09 -10.46
CA PHE A 59 -3.06 4.24 -10.29
C PHE A 59 -2.77 4.55 -8.82
N ALA A 60 -3.77 4.41 -7.93
CA ALA A 60 -3.58 4.56 -6.48
C ALA A 60 -2.61 3.51 -5.91
N PHE A 61 -2.74 2.25 -6.34
CA PHE A 61 -1.77 1.19 -5.99
C PHE A 61 -0.38 1.47 -6.58
N GLY A 62 -0.30 1.86 -7.86
CA GLY A 62 0.98 2.13 -8.53
C GLY A 62 1.73 3.32 -7.93
N ILE A 63 1.06 4.45 -7.74
CA ILE A 63 1.65 5.64 -7.08
C ILE A 63 1.93 5.35 -5.61
N GLY A 64 1.07 4.58 -4.93
CA GLY A 64 1.29 4.16 -3.55
C GLY A 64 2.65 3.47 -3.36
N ILE A 65 2.95 2.46 -4.18
CA ILE A 65 4.27 1.81 -4.17
C ILE A 65 5.38 2.78 -4.56
N LEU A 66 5.21 3.58 -5.61
CA LEU A 66 6.23 4.54 -6.06
C LEU A 66 6.67 5.47 -4.92
N VAL A 67 5.71 6.08 -4.23
CA VAL A 67 5.96 7.02 -3.12
C VAL A 67 6.58 6.30 -1.94
N LEU A 68 6.06 5.12 -1.56
CA LEU A 68 6.56 4.40 -0.39
C LEU A 68 7.96 3.82 -0.60
N VAL A 69 8.29 3.33 -1.81
CA VAL A 69 9.65 2.89 -2.15
C VAL A 69 10.60 4.08 -2.18
N TYR A 70 10.19 5.23 -2.71
CA TYR A 70 11.00 6.44 -2.66
C TYR A 70 11.27 6.89 -1.21
N ALA A 71 10.24 6.87 -0.35
CA ALA A 71 10.35 7.32 1.04
C ALA A 71 11.10 6.33 1.95
N PHE A 72 10.86 5.02 1.82
CA PHE A 72 11.34 4.01 2.77
C PHE A 72 12.33 3.00 2.18
N GLY A 73 12.53 2.99 0.87
CA GLY A 73 13.41 2.02 0.19
C GLY A 73 14.86 2.10 0.65
N HIS A 74 15.36 3.30 0.97
CA HIS A 74 16.71 3.49 1.51
C HIS A 74 16.88 2.97 2.95
N VAL A 75 15.78 2.67 3.64
CA VAL A 75 15.80 2.24 5.04
C VAL A 75 15.72 0.71 5.14
N SER A 76 14.72 0.08 4.52
CA SER A 76 14.45 -1.35 4.66
C SER A 76 14.64 -2.17 3.38
N GLY A 77 15.00 -1.55 2.26
CA GLY A 77 15.10 -2.20 0.95
C GLY A 77 13.80 -2.18 0.13
N GLY A 78 12.70 -1.68 0.71
CA GLY A 78 11.48 -1.36 -0.03
C GLY A 78 10.74 -2.57 -0.59
N HIS A 79 10.72 -3.70 0.14
CA HIS A 79 10.06 -4.90 -0.35
C HIS A 79 8.56 -4.72 -0.56
N ILE A 80 7.87 -4.11 0.42
CA ILE A 80 6.45 -3.71 0.44
C ILE A 80 5.56 -4.67 -0.39
N LYS A 81 5.21 -5.84 0.19
CA LYS A 81 4.34 -6.87 -0.43
C LYS A 81 3.36 -7.44 0.56
#